data_AF-A0A0Q6L5V2-F1
#
_entry.id   AF-A0A0Q6L5V2-F1
#
_cell.length_a   1.000
_cell.length_b   1.000
_cell.length_c   1.000
_cell.angle_alpha   90.00
_cell.angle_beta   90.00
_cell.angle_gamma   90.00
#
_symmetry.space_group_name_H-M   'P 1'
#
loop_
_entity.id
_entity.type
_entity.pdbx_description
1 polymer ?
#
loop_
_entity_poly.entity_id
_entity_poly.type
_entity_poly.pdbx_seq_one_letter_code
_entity_poly.pdbx_strand_id
1 'polypeptide(L)'
;MPNNEFGDFQTPIELARALVDTLPRREWTRVLEPTCGVGNFLSVMAQSHPVAERVGIEVQPEYASTAAQFGRIITASIFDFDLARDVDWTSGPGPTLVTGNPPWVTNSQLSVLDSVNRPSRTNTKNARGIDAITGSSNFDIAEYIWIKLITEFGDRPVTIAMICKTQVARNVLLHSAEQQLPVTGSSLRMIDAKKWFDAGVDACWFTVELGPGKTDYTAPTFPSIDASQPDNRIGVVGGQLVANVAAYERSKQFDGASPLTWRQGIKHDATAVMELIANDGPRTKLGSSVDIEPEYLFPLFKCTDVYRDKLDSVSRWMIVPQSHTGDDTELLASTAPKLWKYLTDNAAALDGRKSSIYRKRARFCIFGVGPYTFAPYKVAISGFHKIPQFRMIGPYDGRPAVFDDATYLLPFEDPAACAVAHALLTGPEATDLIAALAFWDSKRPVTKKLLQRIDLAAIAREADHETLLNRALAVHANRSAVHQAIESFTGRS
;
A
#
# COMPACT_ATOMS: atom_id res chain seq x y z
N MET A 1 -19.48 14.08 -14.26
CA MET A 1 -19.70 12.76 -14.91
C MET A 1 -20.84 12.11 -14.15
N PRO A 2 -22.02 11.90 -14.75
CA PRO A 2 -23.10 11.24 -14.03
C PRO A 2 -22.74 9.75 -13.84
N ASN A 3 -23.11 9.20 -12.68
CA ASN A 3 -22.85 7.83 -12.17
C ASN A 3 -21.57 7.58 -11.33
N ASN A 4 -21.22 8.52 -10.44
CA ASN A 4 -20.22 8.27 -9.37
C ASN A 4 -20.83 7.64 -8.09
N GLU A 5 -22.10 7.22 -8.13
CA GLU A 5 -22.86 6.82 -6.93
C GLU A 5 -22.70 5.32 -6.57
N PHE A 6 -22.44 4.45 -7.55
CA PHE A 6 -22.29 3.00 -7.32
C PHE A 6 -20.90 2.43 -7.67
N GLY A 7 -19.93 3.29 -8.02
CA GLY A 7 -18.66 2.82 -8.61
C GLY A 7 -18.88 2.10 -9.93
N ASP A 8 -19.85 2.60 -10.68
CA ASP A 8 -20.36 2.05 -11.93
C ASP A 8 -19.46 2.47 -13.10
N PHE A 9 -18.39 1.70 -13.30
CA PHE A 9 -17.44 1.89 -14.39
C PHE A 9 -17.74 0.89 -15.51
N GLN A 10 -18.64 1.28 -16.42
CA GLN A 10 -18.94 0.45 -17.60
C GLN A 10 -17.66 0.19 -18.41
N THR A 11 -17.36 -1.09 -18.65
CA THR A 11 -16.14 -1.51 -19.36
C THR A 11 -16.30 -1.21 -20.85
N PRO A 12 -15.44 -0.40 -21.49
CA PRO A 12 -15.48 -0.18 -22.93
C PRO A 12 -15.31 -1.50 -23.71
N ILE A 13 -16.02 -1.64 -24.83
CA ILE A 13 -16.05 -2.90 -25.59
C ILE A 13 -14.67 -3.30 -26.11
N GLU A 14 -13.82 -2.32 -26.45
CA GLU A 14 -12.45 -2.54 -26.89
C GLU A 14 -11.58 -3.12 -25.78
N LEU A 15 -11.77 -2.65 -24.54
CA LEU A 15 -11.08 -3.21 -23.37
C LEU A 15 -11.58 -4.63 -23.08
N ALA A 16 -12.91 -4.84 -23.07
CA ALA A 16 -13.48 -6.17 -22.83
C ALA A 16 -12.94 -7.20 -23.84
N ARG A 17 -12.84 -6.83 -25.13
CA ARG A 17 -12.26 -7.67 -26.18
C ARG A 17 -10.79 -7.99 -25.90
N ALA A 18 -9.97 -6.97 -25.65
CA ALA A 18 -8.56 -7.15 -25.37
C ALA A 18 -8.31 -8.06 -24.16
N LEU A 19 -9.14 -7.97 -23.12
CA LEU A 19 -9.03 -8.81 -21.92
C LEU A 19 -9.45 -10.26 -22.18
N VAL A 20 -10.57 -10.48 -22.88
CA VAL A 20 -11.04 -11.83 -23.25
C VAL A 20 -10.01 -12.54 -24.12
N ASP A 21 -9.34 -11.82 -25.03
CA ASP A 21 -8.31 -12.40 -25.90
C ASP A 21 -7.07 -12.91 -25.13
N THR A 22 -6.90 -12.50 -23.87
CA THR A 22 -5.82 -13.00 -22.99
C THR A 22 -6.18 -14.26 -22.21
N LEU A 23 -7.44 -14.70 -22.26
CA LEU A 23 -7.89 -15.89 -21.53
C LEU A 23 -7.25 -17.16 -22.10
N PRO A 24 -7.17 -18.23 -21.29
CA PRO A 24 -6.71 -19.53 -21.79
C PRO A 24 -7.55 -19.96 -22.99
N ARG A 25 -6.88 -20.48 -24.04
CA ARG A 25 -7.59 -21.08 -25.18
C ARG A 25 -8.36 -22.30 -24.72
N ARG A 26 -9.67 -22.14 -24.57
CA ARG A 26 -10.58 -23.16 -24.04
C ARG A 26 -11.97 -22.92 -24.61
N GLU A 27 -12.65 -24.00 -24.95
CA GLU A 27 -14.07 -23.92 -25.29
C GLU A 27 -14.89 -23.82 -24.01
N TRP A 28 -15.45 -22.64 -23.75
CA TRP A 28 -16.32 -22.40 -22.62
C TRP A 28 -17.71 -22.94 -22.90
N THR A 29 -18.24 -23.76 -21.99
CA THR A 29 -19.64 -24.20 -22.02
C THR A 29 -20.55 -23.15 -21.41
N ARG A 30 -20.08 -22.49 -20.34
CA ARG A 30 -20.85 -21.54 -19.53
C ARG A 30 -20.05 -20.27 -19.31
N VAL A 31 -20.72 -19.13 -19.44
CA VAL A 31 -20.18 -17.80 -19.15
C VAL A 31 -21.13 -17.08 -18.20
N LEU A 32 -20.63 -16.72 -17.03
CA LEU A 32 -21.34 -15.92 -16.04
C LEU A 32 -20.70 -14.53 -15.96
N GLU A 33 -21.49 -13.48 -16.11
CA GLU A 33 -21.07 -12.10 -15.84
C GLU A 33 -21.85 -11.55 -14.63
N PRO A 34 -21.30 -11.62 -13.39
CA PRO A 34 -21.90 -10.93 -12.26
C PRO A 34 -21.73 -9.42 -12.44
N THR A 35 -22.74 -8.64 -12.02
CA THR A 35 -22.77 -7.18 -12.19
C THR A 35 -22.48 -6.76 -13.63
N CYS A 36 -23.23 -7.30 -14.59
CA CYS A 36 -22.87 -7.26 -16.01
C CYS A 36 -23.01 -5.89 -16.68
N GLY A 37 -23.64 -4.91 -16.02
CA GLY A 37 -23.88 -3.60 -16.62
C GLY A 37 -24.59 -3.75 -17.97
N VAL A 38 -24.10 -3.03 -18.99
CA VAL A 38 -24.64 -3.11 -20.35
C VAL A 38 -24.26 -4.39 -21.13
N GLY A 39 -23.49 -5.31 -20.52
CA GLY A 39 -23.20 -6.63 -21.08
C GLY A 39 -22.08 -6.67 -22.11
N ASN A 40 -21.07 -5.79 -22.00
CA ASN A 40 -19.97 -5.76 -22.97
C ASN A 40 -19.10 -7.03 -22.94
N PHE A 41 -18.85 -7.66 -21.79
CA PHE A 41 -18.16 -8.97 -21.79
C PHE A 41 -19.06 -10.07 -22.37
N LEU A 42 -20.35 -10.13 -22.01
CA LEU A 42 -21.30 -11.05 -22.66
C LEU A 42 -21.30 -10.89 -24.19
N SER A 43 -21.27 -9.67 -24.70
CA SER A 43 -21.23 -9.37 -26.14
C SER A 43 -19.99 -9.93 -26.82
N VAL A 44 -18.81 -9.72 -26.22
CA VAL A 44 -17.54 -10.28 -26.72
C VAL A 44 -17.55 -11.81 -26.68
N MET A 45 -18.08 -12.40 -25.60
CA MET A 45 -18.20 -13.84 -25.47
C MET A 45 -19.19 -14.44 -26.47
N ALA A 46 -20.28 -13.73 -26.81
CA ALA A 46 -21.22 -14.16 -27.84
C ALA A 46 -20.57 -14.24 -29.24
N GLN A 47 -19.60 -13.37 -29.53
CA GLN A 47 -18.86 -13.37 -30.80
C GLN A 47 -17.77 -14.44 -30.85
N SER A 48 -16.99 -14.57 -29.78
CA SER A 48 -15.84 -15.49 -29.73
C SER A 48 -16.22 -16.94 -29.39
N HIS A 49 -17.28 -17.13 -28.59
CA HIS A 49 -17.75 -18.42 -28.10
C HIS A 49 -19.27 -18.54 -28.26
N PRO A 50 -19.77 -18.57 -29.52
CA PRO A 50 -21.20 -18.45 -29.81
C PRO A 50 -22.06 -19.54 -29.18
N VAL A 51 -21.51 -20.75 -29.01
CA VAL A 51 -22.18 -21.91 -28.42
C VAL A 51 -22.24 -21.90 -26.89
N ALA A 52 -21.46 -21.06 -26.22
CA ALA A 52 -21.45 -20.99 -24.76
C ALA A 52 -22.79 -20.46 -24.24
N GLU A 53 -23.37 -21.10 -23.24
CA GLU A 53 -24.51 -20.51 -22.53
C GLU A 53 -24.02 -19.29 -21.74
N ARG A 54 -24.70 -18.16 -21.89
CA ARG A 54 -24.30 -16.87 -21.31
C ARG A 54 -25.38 -16.37 -20.35
N VAL A 55 -24.99 -16.09 -19.12
CA VAL A 55 -25.86 -15.54 -18.07
C VAL A 55 -25.22 -14.28 -17.47
N GLY A 56 -26.00 -13.20 -17.38
CA GLY A 56 -25.61 -11.98 -16.66
C GLY A 56 -26.52 -11.72 -15.46
N ILE A 57 -26.00 -11.08 -14.43
CA ILE A 57 -26.80 -10.61 -13.29
C ILE A 57 -26.56 -9.11 -13.13
N GLU A 58 -27.63 -8.33 -13.13
CA GLU A 58 -27.57 -6.88 -13.05
C GLU A 58 -28.70 -6.33 -12.18
N VAL A 59 -28.37 -5.40 -11.28
CA VAL A 59 -29.35 -4.82 -10.36
C VAL A 59 -30.14 -3.68 -11.00
N GLN A 60 -29.55 -2.98 -11.98
CA GLN A 60 -30.16 -1.86 -12.69
C GLN A 60 -30.99 -2.35 -13.89
N PRO A 61 -32.33 -2.17 -13.89
CA PRO A 61 -33.18 -2.71 -14.95
C PRO A 61 -32.86 -2.20 -16.36
N GLU A 62 -32.42 -0.94 -16.48
CA GLU A 62 -32.04 -0.35 -17.77
C GLU A 62 -30.84 -1.07 -18.40
N TYR A 63 -29.80 -1.32 -17.60
CA TYR A 63 -28.61 -2.05 -18.01
C TYR A 63 -28.92 -3.52 -18.31
N ALA A 64 -29.72 -4.15 -17.45
CA ALA A 64 -30.18 -5.52 -17.65
C ALA A 64 -30.92 -5.67 -19.00
N SER A 65 -31.76 -4.70 -19.36
CA SER A 65 -32.48 -4.68 -20.64
C SER A 65 -31.53 -4.55 -21.84
N THR A 66 -30.44 -3.77 -21.73
CA THR A 66 -29.41 -3.69 -22.78
C THR A 66 -28.64 -5.00 -22.90
N ALA A 67 -28.19 -5.57 -21.78
CA ALA A 67 -27.40 -6.80 -21.75
C ALA A 67 -28.17 -8.03 -22.24
N ALA A 68 -29.51 -8.03 -22.17
CA ALA A 68 -30.37 -9.13 -22.61
C ALA A 68 -30.23 -9.49 -24.10
N GLN A 69 -29.61 -8.63 -24.90
CA GLN A 69 -29.28 -8.92 -26.30
C GLN A 69 -28.15 -9.94 -26.44
N PHE A 70 -27.33 -10.14 -25.41
CA PHE A 70 -26.10 -10.93 -25.46
C PHE A 70 -26.15 -12.23 -24.63
N GLY A 71 -27.19 -12.40 -23.82
CA GLY A 71 -27.39 -13.59 -22.98
C GLY A 71 -28.67 -13.51 -22.16
N ARG A 72 -28.92 -14.51 -21.32
CA ARG A 72 -30.02 -14.48 -20.36
C ARG A 72 -29.64 -13.62 -19.17
N ILE A 73 -30.43 -12.60 -18.86
CA ILE A 73 -30.13 -11.68 -17.75
C ILE A 73 -31.12 -11.90 -16.61
N ILE A 74 -30.58 -11.99 -15.40
CA ILE A 74 -31.33 -12.03 -14.15
C ILE A 74 -31.24 -10.64 -13.53
N THR A 75 -32.35 -9.89 -13.51
CA THR A 75 -32.39 -8.55 -12.92
C THR A 75 -32.50 -8.65 -11.40
N ALA A 76 -31.36 -8.72 -10.71
CA ALA A 76 -31.31 -8.90 -9.26
C ALA A 76 -29.93 -8.53 -8.68
N SER A 77 -29.83 -8.50 -7.35
CA SER A 77 -28.54 -8.35 -6.66
C SER A 77 -27.81 -9.69 -6.59
N ILE A 78 -26.52 -9.71 -6.95
CA ILE A 78 -25.69 -10.92 -6.84
C ILE A 78 -25.54 -11.44 -5.40
N PHE A 79 -25.88 -10.63 -4.39
CA PHE A 79 -25.79 -11.00 -2.98
C PHE A 79 -26.98 -11.82 -2.49
N ASP A 80 -28.05 -11.90 -3.29
CA ASP A 80 -29.26 -12.64 -2.94
C ASP A 80 -29.22 -14.11 -3.43
N PHE A 81 -28.13 -14.53 -4.08
CA PHE A 81 -27.96 -15.84 -4.70
C PHE A 81 -26.65 -16.50 -4.26
N ASP A 82 -26.63 -17.82 -4.19
CA ASP A 82 -25.42 -18.62 -4.39
C ASP A 82 -25.18 -18.79 -5.91
N LEU A 83 -24.18 -18.11 -6.45
CA LEU A 83 -23.98 -18.03 -7.90
C LEU A 83 -23.58 -19.37 -8.53
N ALA A 84 -23.04 -20.29 -7.74
CA ALA A 84 -22.67 -21.62 -8.20
C ALA A 84 -23.84 -22.59 -8.21
N ARG A 85 -24.90 -22.32 -7.44
CA ARG A 85 -26.03 -23.25 -7.23
C ARG A 85 -27.36 -22.74 -7.78
N ASP A 86 -27.62 -21.44 -7.65
CA ASP A 86 -28.93 -20.85 -7.94
C ASP A 86 -29.06 -20.37 -9.39
N VAL A 87 -27.93 -20.22 -10.10
CA VAL A 87 -27.96 -19.94 -11.55
C VAL A 87 -28.34 -21.23 -12.28
N ASP A 88 -29.57 -21.25 -12.78
CA ASP A 88 -30.08 -22.38 -13.58
C ASP A 88 -29.42 -22.41 -14.96
N TRP A 89 -28.80 -23.52 -15.35
CA TRP A 89 -28.11 -23.67 -16.64
C TRP A 89 -28.85 -24.70 -17.49
N THR A 90 -29.15 -24.33 -18.74
CA THR A 90 -29.76 -25.25 -19.71
C THR A 90 -28.74 -26.16 -20.39
N SER A 91 -27.47 -25.72 -20.43
CA SER A 91 -26.33 -26.49 -20.88
C SER A 91 -25.94 -27.59 -19.89
N GLY A 92 -25.33 -28.66 -20.39
CA GLY A 92 -24.66 -29.66 -19.54
C GLY A 92 -23.51 -29.05 -18.71
N PRO A 93 -23.03 -29.76 -17.68
CA PRO A 93 -21.85 -29.31 -16.94
C PRO A 93 -20.62 -29.25 -17.88
N GLY A 94 -19.77 -28.25 -17.67
CA GLY A 94 -18.59 -28.06 -18.49
C GLY A 94 -17.76 -26.87 -18.03
N PRO A 95 -16.66 -26.54 -18.75
CA PRO A 95 -15.81 -25.41 -18.43
C PRO A 95 -16.62 -24.12 -18.30
N THR A 96 -16.53 -23.51 -17.12
CA THR A 96 -17.27 -22.30 -16.75
C THR A 96 -16.30 -21.13 -16.58
N LEU A 97 -16.59 -20.03 -17.26
CA LEU A 97 -15.92 -18.75 -17.10
C LEU A 97 -16.82 -17.81 -16.30
N VAL A 98 -16.30 -17.23 -15.22
CA VAL A 98 -16.87 -16.06 -14.58
C VAL A 98 -16.04 -14.85 -15.03
N THR A 99 -16.67 -13.85 -15.63
CA THR A 99 -15.97 -12.68 -16.19
C THR A 99 -16.66 -11.37 -15.82
N GLY A 100 -15.98 -10.22 -15.89
CA GLY A 100 -16.64 -8.93 -15.70
C GLY A 100 -15.79 -7.84 -15.05
N ASN A 101 -16.46 -6.78 -14.61
CA ASN A 101 -15.89 -5.68 -13.83
C ASN A 101 -16.79 -5.35 -12.63
N PRO A 102 -16.52 -5.95 -11.45
CA PRO A 102 -17.22 -5.61 -10.21
C PRO A 102 -17.14 -4.11 -9.88
N PRO A 103 -18.10 -3.55 -9.11
CA PRO A 103 -18.14 -2.13 -8.77
C PRO A 103 -16.97 -1.69 -7.87
N TRP A 104 -16.41 -0.49 -8.13
CA TRP A 104 -15.22 0.02 -7.42
C TRP A 104 -15.55 0.96 -6.27
N VAL A 105 -16.36 0.50 -5.31
CA VAL A 105 -16.79 1.27 -4.13
C VAL A 105 -16.48 0.57 -2.81
N THR A 106 -16.37 1.36 -1.76
CA THR A 106 -16.22 0.88 -0.38
C THR A 106 -17.55 0.86 0.38
N ASN A 107 -17.65 0.04 1.42
CA ASN A 107 -18.82 -0.03 2.29
C ASN A 107 -19.20 1.32 2.92
N SER A 108 -18.22 2.14 3.31
CA SER A 108 -18.49 3.47 3.87
C SER A 108 -19.11 4.42 2.84
N GLN A 109 -18.69 4.34 1.57
CA GLN A 109 -19.29 5.10 0.48
C GLN A 109 -20.75 4.68 0.24
N LEU A 110 -21.04 3.37 0.24
CA LEU A 110 -22.42 2.89 0.18
C LEU A 110 -23.27 3.34 1.38
N SER A 111 -22.69 3.37 2.58
CA SER A 111 -23.43 3.69 3.81
C SER A 111 -23.89 5.15 3.89
N VAL A 112 -23.18 6.06 3.22
CA VAL A 112 -23.51 7.50 3.13
C VAL A 112 -24.58 7.75 2.05
N LEU A 113 -24.79 6.81 1.13
CA LEU A 113 -25.68 6.94 -0.04
C LEU A 113 -27.08 6.30 0.14
N ASP A 114 -27.39 5.86 1.37
CA ASP A 114 -28.69 5.36 1.88
C ASP A 114 -29.36 4.10 1.26
N SER A 115 -29.34 3.04 2.09
CA SER A 115 -30.48 2.19 2.52
C SER A 115 -31.38 1.35 1.58
N VAL A 116 -30.99 0.97 0.36
CA VAL A 116 -31.71 -0.11 -0.38
C VAL A 116 -30.85 -1.32 -0.74
N ASN A 117 -29.54 -1.12 -0.94
CA ASN A 117 -28.61 -2.19 -1.36
C ASN A 117 -27.84 -2.81 -0.17
N ARG A 118 -28.52 -3.00 0.96
CA ARG A 118 -27.92 -3.65 2.14
C ARG A 118 -28.19 -5.15 2.12
N PRO A 119 -27.21 -5.99 2.49
CA PRO A 119 -27.53 -7.30 3.02
C PRO A 119 -28.43 -7.14 4.25
N SER A 120 -29.48 -7.94 4.35
CA SER A 120 -30.39 -7.88 5.49
C SER A 120 -29.63 -8.13 6.80
N ARG A 121 -29.83 -7.26 7.81
CA ARG A 121 -29.34 -7.47 9.17
C ARG A 121 -30.14 -8.59 9.82
N THR A 122 -29.70 -9.84 9.66
CA THR A 122 -30.23 -10.96 10.44
C THR A 122 -29.20 -11.38 11.49
N ASN A 123 -29.44 -10.94 12.72
CA ASN A 123 -28.85 -11.51 13.93
C ASN A 123 -29.44 -12.91 14.15
N THR A 124 -28.87 -13.92 13.48
CA THR A 124 -29.11 -15.32 13.82
C THR A 124 -27.77 -16.06 13.86
N LYS A 125 -27.58 -16.77 14.98
CA LYS A 125 -26.41 -17.57 15.36
C LYS A 125 -25.75 -18.27 14.15
N ASN A 126 -24.42 -18.16 14.06
CA ASN A 126 -23.48 -18.60 13.01
C ASN A 126 -23.27 -17.60 11.87
N ALA A 127 -22.38 -16.64 12.11
CA ALA A 127 -22.01 -15.56 11.21
C ALA A 127 -21.53 -16.05 9.83
N ARG A 128 -22.32 -15.77 8.78
CA ARG A 128 -21.92 -15.77 7.36
C ARG A 128 -22.43 -14.50 6.71
N GLY A 129 -21.91 -13.36 7.14
CA GLY A 129 -22.25 -12.05 6.58
C GLY A 129 -21.00 -11.24 6.24
N ILE A 130 -21.18 -10.21 5.42
CA ILE A 130 -20.14 -9.24 5.04
C ILE A 130 -19.33 -8.80 6.27
N ASP A 131 -19.96 -8.50 7.41
CA ASP A 131 -19.27 -8.03 8.62
C ASP A 131 -18.28 -9.04 9.22
N ALA A 132 -18.50 -10.35 9.05
CA ALA A 132 -17.62 -11.39 9.57
C ALA A 132 -16.32 -11.55 8.75
N ILE A 133 -16.38 -11.20 7.47
CA ILE A 133 -15.24 -11.23 6.53
C ILE A 133 -14.55 -9.86 6.50
N THR A 134 -15.29 -8.76 6.63
CA THR A 134 -14.81 -7.42 6.31
C THR A 134 -14.17 -6.65 7.46
N GLY A 135 -14.51 -6.94 8.73
CA GLY A 135 -13.87 -6.45 9.97
C GLY A 135 -13.64 -4.93 10.12
N SER A 136 -13.96 -4.12 9.12
CA SER A 136 -13.54 -2.74 8.95
C SER A 136 -14.54 -1.99 8.07
N SER A 137 -14.86 -0.75 8.44
CA SER A 137 -15.88 0.07 7.77
C SER A 137 -15.49 0.57 6.36
N ASN A 138 -14.29 0.23 5.86
CA ASN A 138 -13.73 0.71 4.57
C ASN A 138 -13.43 -0.42 3.57
N PHE A 139 -14.04 -1.59 3.73
CA PHE A 139 -13.84 -2.74 2.85
C PHE A 139 -14.36 -2.48 1.42
N ASP A 140 -13.65 -2.97 0.40
CA ASP A 140 -13.98 -2.80 -1.03
C ASP A 140 -14.96 -3.89 -1.50
N ILE A 141 -16.08 -3.51 -2.13
CA ILE A 141 -17.10 -4.49 -2.56
C ILE A 141 -16.55 -5.50 -3.55
N ALA A 142 -15.65 -5.07 -4.46
CA ALA A 142 -15.07 -5.97 -5.44
C ALA A 142 -14.31 -7.11 -4.75
N GLU A 143 -13.63 -6.84 -3.63
CA GLU A 143 -12.95 -7.85 -2.83
C GLU A 143 -13.92 -8.90 -2.26
N TYR A 144 -15.10 -8.46 -1.80
CA TYR A 144 -16.11 -9.36 -1.27
C TYR A 144 -16.68 -10.25 -2.38
N ILE A 145 -16.96 -9.66 -3.55
CA ILE A 145 -17.45 -10.39 -4.72
C ILE A 145 -16.44 -11.47 -5.13
N TRP A 146 -15.14 -11.15 -5.17
CA TRP A 146 -14.09 -12.12 -5.45
C TRP A 146 -14.07 -13.27 -4.43
N ILE A 147 -14.09 -12.97 -3.13
CA ILE A 147 -14.09 -14.00 -2.08
C ILE A 147 -15.34 -14.88 -2.17
N LYS A 148 -16.51 -14.28 -2.39
CA LYS A 148 -17.79 -14.97 -2.59
C LYS A 148 -17.71 -15.94 -3.76
N LEU A 149 -17.26 -15.47 -4.92
CA LEU A 149 -17.13 -16.31 -6.12
C LEU A 149 -16.18 -17.49 -5.89
N ILE A 150 -14.99 -17.24 -5.32
CA ILE A 150 -14.03 -18.32 -5.05
C ILE A 150 -14.60 -19.35 -4.06
N THR A 151 -15.34 -18.88 -3.05
CA THR A 151 -15.96 -19.75 -2.05
C THR A 151 -17.09 -20.59 -2.63
N GLU A 152 -18.00 -19.98 -3.40
CA GLU A 152 -19.17 -20.65 -3.97
C GLU A 152 -18.81 -21.65 -5.06
N PHE A 153 -17.81 -21.31 -5.89
CA PHE A 153 -17.31 -22.18 -6.94
C PHE A 153 -16.19 -23.13 -6.48
N GLY A 154 -15.80 -23.10 -5.21
CA GLY A 154 -14.63 -23.85 -4.71
C GLY A 154 -14.74 -25.39 -4.82
N ASP A 155 -15.95 -25.92 -5.01
CA ASP A 155 -16.18 -27.37 -5.15
C ASP A 155 -16.06 -27.87 -6.61
N ARG A 156 -15.74 -27.00 -7.58
CA ARG A 156 -15.70 -27.39 -9.00
C ARG A 156 -14.66 -26.60 -9.82
N PRO A 157 -14.26 -27.10 -11.00
CA PRO A 157 -13.35 -26.37 -11.87
C PRO A 157 -14.02 -25.14 -12.49
N VAL A 158 -13.45 -23.96 -12.23
CA VAL A 158 -13.94 -22.67 -12.76
C VAL A 158 -12.76 -21.75 -13.04
N THR A 159 -12.86 -20.94 -14.09
CA THR A 159 -11.95 -19.81 -14.29
C THR A 159 -12.71 -18.53 -13.98
N ILE A 160 -12.18 -17.72 -13.06
CA ILE A 160 -12.72 -16.40 -12.71
C ILE A 160 -11.72 -15.37 -13.22
N ALA A 161 -12.14 -14.49 -14.12
CA ALA A 161 -11.28 -13.48 -14.71
C ALA A 161 -12.02 -12.13 -14.71
N MET A 162 -11.65 -11.21 -13.82
CA MET A 162 -12.35 -9.94 -13.69
C MET A 162 -11.40 -8.78 -13.50
N ILE A 163 -11.84 -7.59 -13.89
CA ILE A 163 -11.13 -6.35 -13.57
C ILE A 163 -11.26 -6.08 -12.08
N CYS A 164 -10.15 -5.71 -11.41
CA CYS A 164 -10.20 -5.18 -10.06
C CYS A 164 -9.01 -4.27 -9.77
N LYS A 165 -9.07 -3.52 -8.66
CA LYS A 165 -7.89 -2.81 -8.13
C LYS A 165 -6.79 -3.82 -7.81
N THR A 166 -5.53 -3.48 -8.05
CA THR A 166 -4.39 -4.39 -7.75
C THR A 166 -4.35 -4.79 -6.28
N GLN A 167 -4.78 -3.89 -5.39
CA GLN A 167 -4.90 -4.18 -3.96
C GLN A 167 -5.96 -5.24 -3.66
N VAL A 168 -7.06 -5.30 -4.41
CA VAL A 168 -8.09 -6.33 -4.25
C VAL A 168 -7.52 -7.69 -4.63
N ALA A 169 -6.83 -7.82 -5.76
CA ALA A 169 -6.18 -9.08 -6.15
C ALA A 169 -5.21 -9.59 -5.07
N ARG A 170 -4.41 -8.69 -4.47
CA ARG A 170 -3.51 -9.02 -3.35
C ARG A 170 -4.24 -9.55 -2.13
N ASN A 171 -5.31 -8.89 -1.71
CA ASN A 171 -6.09 -9.29 -0.57
C ASN A 171 -6.79 -10.64 -0.81
N VAL A 172 -7.29 -10.86 -2.03
CA VAL A 172 -7.89 -12.13 -2.45
C VAL A 172 -6.87 -13.27 -2.41
N LEU A 173 -5.64 -13.06 -2.89
CA LEU A 173 -4.57 -14.06 -2.79
C LEU A 173 -4.23 -14.38 -1.33
N LEU A 174 -4.13 -13.34 -0.48
CA LEU A 174 -3.86 -13.49 0.96
C LEU A 174 -4.96 -14.29 1.65
N HIS A 175 -6.22 -13.90 1.46
CA HIS A 175 -7.37 -14.58 2.01
C HIS A 175 -7.47 -16.04 1.52
N SER A 176 -7.23 -16.27 0.23
CA SER A 176 -7.23 -17.61 -0.36
C SER A 176 -6.17 -18.51 0.29
N ALA A 177 -4.99 -17.97 0.57
CA ALA A 177 -3.93 -18.71 1.26
C ALA A 177 -4.28 -19.01 2.72
N GLU A 178 -4.82 -18.03 3.45
CA GLU A 178 -5.20 -18.17 4.86
C GLU A 178 -6.33 -19.19 5.05
N GLN A 179 -7.32 -19.20 4.14
CA GLN A 179 -8.46 -20.12 4.18
C GLN A 179 -8.23 -21.41 3.41
N GLN A 180 -7.04 -21.61 2.83
CA GLN A 180 -6.69 -22.77 2.02
C GLN A 180 -7.69 -23.03 0.87
N LEU A 181 -8.14 -21.97 0.21
CA LEU A 181 -9.09 -22.06 -0.90
C LEU A 181 -8.43 -22.79 -2.10
N PRO A 182 -9.23 -23.47 -2.95
CA PRO A 182 -8.74 -24.37 -4.00
C PRO A 182 -8.28 -23.62 -5.26
N VAL A 183 -7.44 -22.60 -5.08
CA VAL A 183 -6.81 -21.83 -6.14
C VAL A 183 -5.62 -22.61 -6.68
N THR A 184 -5.72 -23.11 -7.91
CA THR A 184 -4.67 -23.92 -8.56
C THR A 184 -3.77 -23.10 -9.48
N GLY A 185 -4.21 -21.91 -9.87
CA GLY A 185 -3.46 -20.99 -10.71
C GLY A 185 -4.04 -19.60 -10.66
N SER A 186 -3.21 -18.59 -10.91
CA SER A 186 -3.68 -17.21 -11.03
C SER A 186 -2.72 -16.38 -11.89
N SER A 187 -3.16 -15.22 -12.37
CA SER A 187 -2.31 -14.23 -13.07
C SER A 187 -2.89 -12.83 -12.99
N LEU A 188 -2.04 -11.81 -13.03
CA LEU A 188 -2.43 -10.41 -13.10
C LEU A 188 -1.92 -9.79 -14.40
N ARG A 189 -2.77 -9.09 -15.15
CA ARG A 189 -2.33 -8.21 -16.25
C ARG A 189 -2.68 -6.77 -15.92
N MET A 190 -1.69 -5.88 -15.89
CA MET A 190 -1.92 -4.49 -15.50
C MET A 190 -2.78 -3.75 -16.53
N ILE A 191 -3.71 -2.93 -16.03
CA ILE A 191 -4.61 -2.10 -16.84
C ILE A 191 -4.40 -0.63 -16.48
N ASP A 192 -4.34 0.23 -17.50
CA ASP A 192 -4.34 1.68 -17.32
C ASP A 192 -5.77 2.17 -16.99
N ALA A 193 -6.12 2.18 -15.70
CA ALA A 193 -7.45 2.61 -15.26
C ALA A 193 -7.72 4.09 -15.57
N LYS A 194 -6.68 4.93 -15.67
CA LYS A 194 -6.83 6.34 -16.04
C LYS A 194 -7.25 6.47 -17.49
N LYS A 195 -6.63 5.70 -18.39
CA LYS A 195 -7.00 5.65 -19.81
C LYS A 195 -8.43 5.14 -20.02
N TRP A 196 -8.80 4.04 -19.36
CA TRP A 196 -10.05 3.34 -19.66
C TRP A 196 -11.27 3.85 -18.88
N PHE A 197 -11.05 4.40 -17.68
CA PHE A 197 -12.12 4.76 -16.75
C PHE A 197 -11.98 6.17 -16.15
N ASP A 198 -10.97 6.94 -16.57
CA ASP A 198 -10.59 8.23 -15.95
C ASP A 198 -10.25 8.13 -14.45
N ALA A 199 -9.97 6.91 -13.95
CA ALA A 199 -9.78 6.63 -12.54
C ALA A 199 -8.30 6.64 -12.11
N GLY A 200 -7.99 7.35 -11.01
CA GLY A 200 -6.63 7.45 -10.45
C GLY A 200 -6.27 6.31 -9.50
N VAL A 201 -6.45 5.06 -9.94
CA VAL A 201 -6.16 3.84 -9.17
C VAL A 201 -5.35 2.85 -9.99
N ASP A 202 -4.56 2.01 -9.34
CA ASP A 202 -3.93 0.86 -10.00
C ASP A 202 -4.93 -0.28 -10.13
N ALA A 203 -5.07 -0.82 -11.34
CA ALA A 203 -6.00 -1.89 -11.66
C ALA A 203 -5.34 -3.00 -12.49
N CYS A 204 -5.94 -4.18 -12.46
CA CYS A 204 -5.49 -5.34 -13.21
C CYS A 204 -6.68 -6.18 -13.68
N TRP A 205 -6.44 -6.92 -14.75
CA TRP A 205 -7.18 -8.13 -15.08
C TRP A 205 -6.64 -9.25 -14.21
N PHE A 206 -7.41 -9.65 -13.21
CA PHE A 206 -7.03 -10.73 -12.32
C PHE A 206 -7.73 -12.00 -12.77
N THR A 207 -6.97 -13.05 -13.03
CA THR A 207 -7.46 -14.37 -13.40
C THR A 207 -7.11 -15.36 -12.31
N VAL A 208 -8.07 -16.19 -11.93
CA VAL A 208 -7.97 -17.25 -10.92
C VAL A 208 -8.55 -18.52 -11.52
N GLU A 209 -7.82 -19.62 -11.40
CA GLU A 209 -8.26 -20.96 -11.73
C GLU A 209 -8.55 -21.72 -10.43
N LEU A 210 -9.76 -22.27 -10.36
CA LEU A 210 -10.21 -23.16 -9.30
C LEU A 210 -10.29 -24.59 -9.84
N GLY A 211 -10.03 -25.57 -8.99
CA GLY A 211 -10.23 -26.97 -9.34
C GLY A 211 -9.37 -27.93 -8.54
N PRO A 212 -9.39 -29.23 -8.92
CA PRO A 212 -8.52 -30.22 -8.31
C PRO A 212 -7.06 -29.96 -8.71
N GLY A 213 -6.16 -29.88 -7.75
CA GLY A 213 -4.73 -29.68 -8.01
C GLY A 213 -3.96 -29.21 -6.79
N LYS A 214 -2.65 -29.01 -6.97
CA LYS A 214 -1.81 -28.35 -5.95
C LYS A 214 -2.21 -26.87 -5.90
N THR A 215 -2.49 -26.37 -4.72
CA THR A 215 -2.81 -24.96 -4.53
C THR A 215 -1.59 -24.08 -4.79
N ASP A 216 -1.81 -22.93 -5.44
CA ASP A 216 -0.79 -21.93 -5.74
C ASP A 216 -1.36 -20.52 -5.53
N TYR A 217 -0.90 -19.87 -4.46
CA TYR A 217 -1.30 -18.51 -4.09
C TYR A 217 -0.33 -17.45 -4.63
N THR A 218 0.42 -17.81 -5.66
CA THR A 218 1.32 -16.91 -6.37
C THR A 218 0.88 -16.72 -7.81
N ALA A 219 1.13 -15.53 -8.35
CA ALA A 219 0.58 -15.06 -9.62
C ALA A 219 1.70 -14.38 -10.43
N PRO A 220 1.96 -14.83 -11.67
CA PRO A 220 2.75 -14.05 -12.61
C PRO A 220 2.02 -12.74 -12.92
N THR A 221 2.77 -11.65 -12.97
CA THR A 221 2.29 -10.31 -13.26
C THR A 221 2.81 -9.87 -14.62
N PHE A 222 1.91 -9.45 -15.49
CA PHE A 222 2.20 -8.93 -16.81
C PHE A 222 2.10 -7.40 -16.77
N PRO A 223 3.10 -6.65 -17.29
CA PRO A 223 3.14 -5.19 -17.19
C PRO A 223 2.03 -4.48 -18.00
N SER A 224 1.36 -5.19 -18.91
CA SER A 224 0.22 -4.70 -19.66
C SER A 224 -0.66 -5.87 -20.14
N ILE A 225 -1.82 -5.55 -20.70
CA ILE A 225 -2.73 -6.52 -21.32
C ILE A 225 -2.01 -7.31 -22.42
N ASP A 226 -1.31 -6.60 -23.31
CA ASP A 226 -0.67 -7.16 -24.51
C ASP A 226 0.69 -7.84 -24.26
N ALA A 227 1.20 -7.79 -23.02
CA ALA A 227 2.49 -8.38 -22.69
C ALA A 227 2.44 -9.91 -22.82
N SER A 228 3.36 -10.47 -23.60
CA SER A 228 3.45 -11.92 -23.83
C SER A 228 4.15 -12.67 -22.69
N GLN A 229 4.95 -11.97 -21.88
CA GLN A 229 5.71 -12.54 -20.77
C GLN A 229 5.49 -11.73 -19.49
N PRO A 230 5.44 -12.37 -18.33
CA PRO A 230 5.42 -11.67 -17.05
C PRO A 230 6.80 -11.07 -16.73
N ASP A 231 6.82 -9.93 -16.05
CA ASP A 231 8.06 -9.31 -15.56
C ASP A 231 8.34 -9.62 -14.08
N ASN A 232 7.34 -10.13 -13.38
CA ASN A 232 7.39 -10.38 -11.95
C ASN A 232 6.40 -11.50 -11.54
N ARG A 233 6.56 -12.01 -10.33
CA ARG A 233 5.60 -12.91 -9.68
C ARG A 233 5.31 -12.40 -8.27
N ILE A 234 4.05 -12.09 -8.00
CA ILE A 234 3.56 -11.71 -6.67
C ILE A 234 2.92 -12.91 -5.98
N GLY A 235 2.66 -12.83 -4.68
CA GLY A 235 1.76 -13.80 -4.04
C GLY A 235 2.07 -14.05 -2.58
N VAL A 236 1.52 -15.14 -2.05
CA VAL A 236 1.70 -15.52 -0.65
C VAL A 236 2.78 -16.60 -0.51
N VAL A 237 3.85 -16.31 0.22
CA VAL A 237 4.93 -17.25 0.54
C VAL A 237 5.09 -17.29 2.06
N GLY A 238 5.07 -18.47 2.66
CA GLY A 238 5.20 -18.62 4.12
C GLY A 238 4.10 -17.89 4.92
N GLY A 239 2.88 -17.79 4.37
CA GLY A 239 1.77 -17.07 4.99
C GLY A 239 1.84 -15.54 4.88
N GLN A 240 2.77 -15.01 4.08
CA GLN A 240 2.95 -13.58 3.90
C GLN A 240 2.84 -13.18 2.44
N LEU A 241 2.15 -12.07 2.20
CA LEU A 241 2.09 -11.47 0.88
C LEU A 241 3.44 -10.80 0.53
N VAL A 242 4.01 -11.20 -0.60
CA VAL A 242 5.28 -10.70 -1.17
C VAL A 242 5.04 -10.09 -2.55
N ALA A 243 5.73 -9.00 -2.83
CA ALA A 243 5.67 -8.24 -4.07
C ALA A 243 6.58 -8.82 -5.16
N ASN A 244 7.61 -9.60 -4.80
CA ASN A 244 8.45 -10.31 -5.76
C ASN A 244 8.93 -11.63 -5.13
N VAL A 245 8.33 -12.74 -5.57
CA VAL A 245 8.64 -14.09 -5.06
C VAL A 245 10.10 -14.46 -5.28
N ALA A 246 10.67 -14.15 -6.44
CA ALA A 246 12.07 -14.49 -6.74
C ALA A 246 13.06 -13.70 -5.86
N ALA A 247 12.79 -12.42 -5.60
CA ALA A 247 13.58 -11.62 -4.68
C ALA A 247 13.42 -12.10 -3.23
N TYR A 248 12.20 -12.50 -2.84
CA TYR A 248 11.95 -13.05 -1.52
C TYR A 248 12.73 -14.35 -1.28
N GLU A 249 12.76 -15.27 -2.25
CA GLU A 249 13.52 -16.53 -2.10
C GLU A 249 15.03 -16.30 -1.86
N ARG A 250 15.61 -15.24 -2.43
CA ARG A 250 17.03 -14.88 -2.20
C ARG A 250 17.29 -14.22 -0.85
N SER A 251 16.26 -13.63 -0.24
CA SER A 251 16.40 -12.70 0.89
C SER A 251 15.58 -13.08 2.13
N LYS A 252 14.78 -14.14 2.08
CA LYS A 252 13.87 -14.56 3.16
C LYS A 252 14.58 -14.85 4.50
N GLN A 253 15.86 -15.19 4.47
CA GLN A 253 16.70 -15.37 5.67
C GLN A 253 16.98 -14.05 6.42
N PHE A 254 16.76 -12.90 5.77
CA PHE A 254 16.90 -11.56 6.36
C PHE A 254 15.55 -10.95 6.76
N ASP A 255 14.44 -11.64 6.46
CA ASP A 255 13.10 -11.26 6.84
C ASP A 255 12.80 -11.72 8.27
N GLY A 256 13.08 -10.85 9.23
CA GLY A 256 12.98 -11.14 10.66
C GLY A 256 12.52 -9.92 11.44
N ALA A 257 13.16 -9.66 12.58
CA ALA A 257 12.93 -8.45 13.35
C ALA A 257 14.21 -7.63 13.36
N SER A 258 14.13 -6.37 12.90
CA SER A 258 15.23 -5.43 13.03
C SER A 258 15.60 -5.26 14.51
N PRO A 259 16.88 -5.43 14.90
CA PRO A 259 17.33 -5.20 16.28
C PRO A 259 17.22 -3.73 16.68
N LEU A 260 17.17 -2.84 15.69
CA LEU A 260 16.93 -1.41 15.86
C LEU A 260 15.47 -1.08 15.57
N THR A 261 14.93 -0.07 16.25
CA THR A 261 13.53 0.29 16.05
C THR A 261 13.38 1.46 15.08
N TRP A 262 12.71 1.20 13.95
CA TRP A 262 12.41 2.25 12.97
C TRP A 262 11.46 3.30 13.54
N ARG A 263 11.70 4.55 13.16
CA ARG A 263 10.92 5.73 13.54
C ARG A 263 10.43 6.46 12.30
N GLN A 264 9.43 7.30 12.49
CA GLN A 264 8.89 8.19 11.46
C GLN A 264 9.25 9.62 11.86
N GLY A 265 9.46 10.49 10.87
CA GLY A 265 9.64 11.92 11.11
C GLY A 265 8.39 12.61 11.65
N ILE A 266 8.51 13.92 11.87
CA ILE A 266 7.54 14.73 12.59
C ILE A 266 6.33 15.03 11.71
N LYS A 267 5.14 14.82 12.30
CA LYS A 267 3.86 15.23 11.74
C LYS A 267 3.30 16.42 12.51
N HIS A 268 3.03 17.51 11.79
CA HIS A 268 2.51 18.75 12.37
C HIS A 268 1.29 19.32 11.62
N ASP A 269 1.05 18.91 10.36
CA ASP A 269 -0.06 19.33 9.48
C ASP A 269 -0.25 20.86 9.36
N ALA A 270 0.84 21.61 9.49
CA ALA A 270 0.85 23.09 9.49
C ALA A 270 2.14 23.66 8.87
N THR A 271 2.45 23.26 7.63
CA THR A 271 3.69 23.63 6.90
C THR A 271 3.91 25.14 6.77
N ALA A 272 2.87 25.97 6.77
CA ALA A 272 3.04 27.43 6.71
C ALA A 272 3.59 28.04 8.01
N VAL A 273 3.41 27.33 9.14
CA VAL A 273 3.79 27.80 10.49
C VAL A 273 5.03 27.06 10.98
N MET A 274 5.06 25.74 10.84
CA MET A 274 6.08 24.90 11.47
C MET A 274 7.33 24.68 10.61
N GLU A 275 7.27 24.99 9.32
CA GLU A 275 8.42 24.92 8.40
C GLU A 275 8.85 26.32 7.96
N LEU A 276 10.10 26.64 8.21
CA LEU A 276 10.74 27.91 7.87
C LEU A 276 11.75 27.70 6.74
N ILE A 277 11.96 28.73 5.93
CA ILE A 277 12.97 28.76 4.87
C ILE A 277 14.27 29.32 5.45
N ALA A 278 15.41 28.74 5.08
CA ALA A 278 16.71 29.33 5.39
C ALA A 278 17.01 30.47 4.41
N ASN A 279 17.11 31.70 4.92
CA ASN A 279 17.48 32.90 4.16
C ASN A 279 18.01 33.97 5.12
N ASP A 280 19.34 34.04 5.28
CA ASP A 280 20.02 34.84 6.31
C ASP A 280 19.40 34.62 7.72
N GLY A 281 19.15 33.34 8.03
CA GLY A 281 18.42 32.87 9.21
C GLY A 281 17.04 32.28 8.89
N PRO A 282 16.35 31.68 9.87
CA PRO A 282 15.03 31.09 9.69
C PRO A 282 13.95 32.14 9.43
N ARG A 283 13.18 31.98 8.34
CA ARG A 283 12.09 32.89 7.95
C ARG A 283 10.83 32.14 7.59
N THR A 284 9.68 32.78 7.78
CA THR A 284 8.41 32.25 7.27
C THR A 284 8.44 32.16 5.74
N LYS A 285 7.48 31.42 5.14
CA LYS A 285 7.34 31.36 3.68
C LYS A 285 7.09 32.72 3.02
N LEU A 286 6.57 33.69 3.78
CA LEU A 286 6.34 35.07 3.32
C LEU A 286 7.58 35.96 3.47
N GLY A 287 8.71 35.42 3.96
CA GLY A 287 9.96 36.16 4.14
C GLY A 287 10.09 36.90 5.48
N SER A 288 9.04 36.92 6.31
CA SER A 288 9.10 37.52 7.65
C SER A 288 10.08 36.76 8.54
N SER A 289 10.92 37.50 9.28
CA SER A 289 11.77 36.94 10.33
C SER A 289 10.91 36.36 11.46
N VAL A 290 11.42 35.32 12.10
CA VAL A 290 10.80 34.78 13.32
C VAL A 290 11.68 35.12 14.52
N ASP A 291 11.07 35.57 15.61
CA ASP A 291 11.73 35.70 16.92
C ASP A 291 11.28 34.51 17.76
N ILE A 292 12.12 33.47 17.81
CA ILE A 292 11.87 32.19 18.48
C ILE A 292 13.16 31.79 19.17
N GLU A 293 13.04 31.19 20.36
CA GLU A 293 14.19 30.66 21.08
C GLU A 293 14.91 29.56 20.25
N PRO A 294 16.23 29.68 20.01
CA PRO A 294 16.94 28.83 19.05
C PRO A 294 16.86 27.32 19.34
N GLU A 295 16.73 26.91 20.59
CA GLU A 295 16.63 25.50 21.02
C GLU A 295 15.39 24.77 20.49
N TYR A 296 14.37 25.49 20.01
CA TYR A 296 13.19 24.91 19.37
C TYR A 296 13.29 24.90 17.84
N LEU A 297 14.42 25.34 17.28
CA LEU A 297 14.69 25.39 15.85
C LEU A 297 15.68 24.30 15.45
N PHE A 298 15.22 23.42 14.55
CA PHE A 298 15.98 22.27 14.08
C PHE A 298 16.15 22.28 12.56
N PRO A 299 17.32 21.92 12.02
CA PRO A 299 17.51 21.69 10.60
C PRO A 299 16.49 20.67 10.07
N LEU A 300 15.75 21.02 9.02
CA LEU A 300 14.76 20.16 8.40
C LEU A 300 15.24 19.65 7.05
N PHE A 301 15.34 18.32 6.91
CA PHE A 301 15.44 17.67 5.61
C PHE A 301 14.12 16.98 5.27
N LYS A 302 13.52 17.33 4.13
CA LYS A 302 12.31 16.68 3.64
C LYS A 302 12.66 15.31 3.06
N CYS A 303 11.66 14.43 2.95
CA CYS A 303 11.82 13.13 2.31
C CYS A 303 12.38 13.21 0.86
N THR A 304 12.20 14.34 0.18
CA THR A 304 12.80 14.62 -1.14
C THR A 304 14.27 14.98 -1.07
N ASP A 305 14.70 15.66 0.00
CA ASP A 305 16.10 16.03 0.21
C ASP A 305 16.91 14.78 0.53
N VAL A 306 16.38 13.92 1.41
CA VAL A 306 16.94 12.58 1.69
C VAL A 306 17.07 11.74 0.43
N TYR A 307 16.01 11.68 -0.40
CA TYR A 307 16.06 10.89 -1.63
C TYR A 307 17.08 11.43 -2.66
N ARG A 308 17.16 12.75 -2.82
CA ARG A 308 18.05 13.42 -3.80
C ARG A 308 19.45 13.69 -3.28
N ASP A 309 19.76 13.25 -2.07
CA ASP A 309 21.03 13.51 -1.41
C ASP A 309 21.36 15.01 -1.27
N LYS A 310 20.35 15.83 -0.99
CA LYS A 310 20.51 17.28 -0.77
C LYS A 310 20.70 17.57 0.72
N LEU A 311 21.79 17.06 1.28
CA LEU A 311 22.04 17.05 2.72
C LEU A 311 23.19 17.96 3.16
N ASP A 312 23.97 18.49 2.20
CA ASP A 312 25.14 19.33 2.48
C ASP A 312 24.81 20.75 2.95
N SER A 313 23.58 21.21 2.73
CA SER A 313 23.14 22.53 3.17
C SER A 313 21.70 22.51 3.67
N VAL A 314 21.44 23.33 4.69
CA VAL A 314 20.11 23.46 5.28
C VAL A 314 19.33 24.53 4.52
N SER A 315 18.33 24.09 3.76
CA SER A 315 17.40 25.00 3.08
C SER A 315 16.16 25.32 3.93
N ARG A 316 15.93 24.59 5.03
CA ARG A 316 14.72 24.68 5.85
C ARG A 316 14.99 24.42 7.32
N TRP A 317 14.17 25.03 8.16
CA TRP A 317 14.13 24.80 9.59
C TRP A 317 12.75 24.34 10.02
N MET A 318 12.67 23.54 11.08
CA MET A 318 11.42 23.14 11.70
C MET A 318 11.35 23.68 13.13
N ILE A 319 10.19 24.21 13.49
CA ILE A 319 9.83 24.52 14.87
C ILE A 319 9.36 23.22 15.54
N VAL A 320 10.01 22.83 16.64
CA VAL A 320 9.70 21.60 17.38
C VAL A 320 9.33 21.98 18.82
N PRO A 321 8.04 22.22 19.13
CA PRO A 321 7.61 22.84 20.38
C PRO A 321 7.62 21.90 21.60
N GLN A 322 7.92 20.61 21.39
CA GLN A 322 7.87 19.60 22.44
C GLN A 322 8.86 18.47 22.18
N SER A 323 9.23 17.72 23.22
CA SER A 323 10.19 16.61 23.12
C SER A 323 9.52 15.25 22.99
N HIS A 324 8.28 15.11 23.47
CA HIS A 324 7.44 13.92 23.34
C HIS A 324 6.02 14.33 22.98
N THR A 325 5.31 13.52 22.19
CA THR A 325 3.91 13.79 21.75
C THR A 325 2.92 14.09 22.90
N GLY A 326 3.20 13.62 24.12
CA GLY A 326 2.34 13.83 25.29
C GLY A 326 2.62 15.11 26.09
N ASP A 327 3.71 15.83 25.80
CA ASP A 327 4.10 17.01 26.58
C ASP A 327 3.05 18.12 26.46
N ASP A 328 2.87 18.87 27.55
CA ASP A 328 2.02 20.05 27.59
C ASP A 328 2.73 21.26 26.96
N THR A 329 2.24 21.71 25.82
CA THR A 329 2.79 22.87 25.11
C THR A 329 2.46 24.20 25.79
N GLU A 330 1.52 24.25 26.75
CA GLU A 330 1.21 25.50 27.47
C GLU A 330 2.37 25.98 28.34
N LEU A 331 3.24 25.07 28.77
CA LEU A 331 4.44 25.39 29.55
C LEU A 331 5.37 26.37 28.82
N LEU A 332 5.35 26.36 27.47
CA LEU A 332 6.11 27.29 26.63
C LEU A 332 5.79 28.75 26.93
N ALA A 333 4.60 29.08 27.44
CA ALA A 333 4.27 30.44 27.85
C ALA A 333 5.25 31.00 28.90
N SER A 334 5.82 30.10 29.72
CA SER A 334 6.82 30.44 30.75
C SER A 334 8.25 30.10 30.32
N THR A 335 8.48 28.99 29.61
CA THR A 335 9.82 28.49 29.30
C THR A 335 10.37 28.98 27.97
N ALA A 336 9.51 29.39 27.03
CA ALA A 336 9.85 29.85 25.69
C ALA A 336 8.82 30.88 25.20
N PRO A 337 8.71 32.05 25.86
CA PRO A 337 7.63 33.00 25.62
C PRO A 337 7.59 33.54 24.19
N LYS A 338 8.72 33.62 23.48
CA LYS A 338 8.76 34.07 22.08
C LYS A 338 8.15 33.03 21.15
N LEU A 339 8.50 31.75 21.33
CA LEU A 339 7.86 30.64 20.63
C LEU A 339 6.36 30.58 20.94
N TRP A 340 5.97 30.68 22.20
CA TRP A 340 4.56 30.67 22.59
C TRP A 340 3.77 31.78 21.91
N LYS A 341 4.34 32.99 21.86
CA LYS A 341 3.76 34.11 21.13
C LYS A 341 3.62 33.78 19.64
N TYR A 342 4.68 33.28 19.00
CA TYR A 342 4.65 32.92 17.57
C TYR A 342 3.54 31.88 17.26
N LEU A 343 3.43 30.82 18.07
CA LEU A 343 2.40 29.79 17.88
C LEU A 343 0.99 30.35 18.11
N THR A 344 0.82 31.23 19.11
CA THR A 344 -0.45 31.89 19.41
C THR A 344 -0.89 32.84 18.29
N ASP A 345 0.03 33.64 17.76
CA ASP A 345 -0.24 34.55 16.64
C ASP A 345 -0.64 33.78 15.36
N ASN A 346 -0.18 32.52 15.24
CA ASN A 346 -0.52 31.61 14.13
C ASN A 346 -1.57 30.56 14.49
N ALA A 347 -2.27 30.70 15.61
CA ALA A 347 -3.09 29.62 16.16
C ALA A 347 -4.26 29.25 15.24
N ALA A 348 -4.80 30.17 14.45
CA ALA A 348 -5.87 29.85 13.50
C ALA A 348 -5.50 28.72 12.53
N ALA A 349 -4.23 28.68 12.08
CA ALA A 349 -3.74 27.62 11.20
C ALA A 349 -3.53 26.28 11.95
N LEU A 350 -3.10 26.33 13.21
CA LEU A 350 -2.86 25.13 14.05
C LEU A 350 -4.16 24.55 14.61
N ASP A 351 -5.10 25.38 15.02
CA ASP A 351 -6.42 24.98 15.52
C ASP A 351 -7.31 24.47 14.36
N GLY A 352 -7.08 24.94 13.13
CA GLY A 352 -7.77 24.50 11.92
C GLY A 352 -7.33 23.15 11.34
N ARG A 353 -6.42 22.42 12.00
CA ARG A 353 -5.91 21.12 11.52
C ARG A 353 -7.02 20.06 11.48
N LYS A 354 -7.27 19.51 10.29
CA LYS A 354 -8.40 18.58 10.04
C LYS A 354 -8.22 17.18 10.61
N SER A 355 -7.00 16.74 10.85
CA SER A 355 -6.72 15.38 11.29
C SER A 355 -7.26 15.13 12.69
N SER A 356 -7.95 14.00 12.89
CA SER A 356 -8.50 13.63 14.20
C SER A 356 -7.44 13.40 15.27
N ILE A 357 -6.18 13.19 14.88
CA ILE A 357 -5.05 12.95 15.79
C ILE A 357 -4.85 14.09 16.78
N TYR A 358 -5.19 15.34 16.41
CA TYR A 358 -5.01 16.53 17.27
C TYR A 358 -6.13 16.72 18.30
N ARG A 359 -7.23 15.93 18.23
CA ARG A 359 -8.35 16.07 19.19
C ARG A 359 -7.90 15.63 20.58
N LYS A 360 -8.29 16.40 21.62
CA LYS A 360 -7.95 16.14 23.03
C LYS A 360 -6.43 16.03 23.27
N ARG A 361 -5.66 16.89 22.59
CA ARG A 361 -4.21 17.03 22.76
C ARG A 361 -3.86 18.48 23.12
N ALA A 362 -2.64 18.70 23.58
CA ALA A 362 -2.11 20.04 23.78
C ALA A 362 -2.24 20.84 22.48
N ARG A 363 -2.63 22.12 22.58
CA ARG A 363 -3.11 22.93 21.46
C ARG A 363 -2.14 22.95 20.27
N PHE A 364 -0.85 23.10 20.53
CA PHE A 364 0.19 23.18 19.48
C PHE A 364 0.94 21.87 19.28
N CYS A 365 0.34 20.74 19.65
CA CYS A 365 1.04 19.47 19.64
C CYS A 365 1.50 19.02 18.24
N ILE A 366 2.59 18.26 18.22
CA ILE A 366 3.14 17.53 17.07
C ILE A 366 3.29 16.04 17.37
N PHE A 367 3.30 15.23 16.33
CA PHE A 367 3.40 13.77 16.40
C PHE A 367 4.71 13.26 15.82
N GLY A 368 5.10 12.05 16.21
CA GLY A 368 6.35 11.46 15.73
C GLY A 368 7.60 12.13 16.32
N VAL A 369 7.48 12.69 17.52
CA VAL A 369 8.60 13.29 18.27
C VAL A 369 8.90 12.49 19.55
N GLY A 370 10.19 12.31 19.84
CA GLY A 370 10.71 11.61 21.01
C GLY A 370 12.23 11.78 21.12
N PRO A 371 12.90 11.12 22.08
CA PRO A 371 14.36 11.23 22.23
C PRO A 371 15.12 10.88 20.94
N TYR A 372 14.61 9.91 20.17
CA TYR A 372 15.13 9.52 18.85
C TYR A 372 15.16 10.66 17.82
N THR A 373 14.30 11.67 17.97
CA THR A 373 14.28 12.85 17.09
C THR A 373 15.55 13.67 17.27
N PHE A 374 16.09 13.70 18.48
CA PHE A 374 17.21 14.56 18.86
C PHE A 374 18.57 13.84 18.85
N ALA A 375 18.60 12.54 18.51
CA ALA A 375 19.85 11.80 18.33
C ALA A 375 20.74 12.48 17.25
N PRO A 376 22.06 12.61 17.47
CA PRO A 376 22.94 13.38 16.60
C PRO A 376 23.10 12.76 15.21
N TYR A 377 23.14 11.42 15.12
CA TYR A 377 23.30 10.71 13.86
C TYR A 377 22.06 9.89 13.53
N LYS A 378 21.73 9.82 12.24
CA LYS A 378 20.56 9.07 11.77
C LYS A 378 20.84 8.39 10.44
N VAL A 379 20.31 7.20 10.25
CA VAL A 379 20.07 6.65 8.91
C VAL A 379 18.65 6.99 8.51
N ALA A 380 18.43 7.63 7.37
CA ALA A 380 17.10 7.99 6.90
C ALA A 380 16.81 7.45 5.49
N ILE A 381 15.52 7.22 5.22
CA ILE A 381 14.99 6.79 3.92
C ILE A 381 13.65 7.47 3.64
N SER A 382 13.42 7.81 2.38
CA SER A 382 12.15 8.32 1.92
C SER A 382 11.09 7.23 1.80
N GLY A 383 9.90 7.48 2.35
CA GLY A 383 8.75 6.59 2.21
C GLY A 383 8.00 6.71 0.87
N PHE A 384 8.19 7.82 0.13
CA PHE A 384 7.41 8.13 -1.07
C PHE A 384 8.04 7.65 -2.39
N HIS A 385 9.37 7.56 -2.44
CA HIS A 385 10.07 7.32 -3.69
C HIS A 385 10.15 5.83 -4.00
N LYS A 386 10.05 5.49 -5.29
CA LYS A 386 10.00 4.10 -5.77
C LYS A 386 11.37 3.44 -5.92
N ILE A 387 12.43 4.15 -5.56
CA ILE A 387 13.79 3.63 -5.48
C ILE A 387 14.25 3.87 -4.03
N PRO A 388 14.57 2.81 -3.26
CA PRO A 388 15.00 2.97 -1.89
C PRO A 388 16.39 3.60 -1.86
N GLN A 389 16.52 4.69 -1.10
CA GLN A 389 17.78 5.43 -0.95
C GLN A 389 18.00 5.70 0.53
N PHE A 390 18.91 4.95 1.15
CA PHE A 390 19.35 5.19 2.51
C PHE A 390 20.45 6.24 2.54
N ARG A 391 20.37 7.16 3.50
CA ARG A 391 21.38 8.19 3.75
C ARG A 391 21.79 8.18 5.21
N MET A 392 23.07 8.40 5.46
CA MET A 392 23.59 8.72 6.78
C MET A 392 23.58 10.24 6.93
N ILE A 393 23.03 10.74 8.04
CA ILE A 393 22.89 12.16 8.32
C ILE A 393 23.49 12.43 9.70
N GLY A 394 24.40 13.40 9.75
CA GLY A 394 24.97 13.90 11.00
C GLY A 394 24.31 15.20 11.47
N PRO A 395 24.80 15.77 12.58
CA PRO A 395 24.34 17.07 13.03
C PRO A 395 24.80 18.18 12.07
N TYR A 396 23.96 19.20 11.91
CA TYR A 396 24.29 20.43 11.18
C TYR A 396 24.53 21.56 12.19
N ASP A 397 25.71 22.18 12.16
CA ASP A 397 26.16 23.17 13.16
C ASP A 397 25.93 22.69 14.61
N GLY A 398 26.23 21.42 14.87
CA GLY A 398 26.04 20.78 16.18
C GLY A 398 24.58 20.47 16.55
N ARG A 399 23.61 20.76 15.67
CA ARG A 399 22.19 20.49 15.91
C ARG A 399 21.73 19.22 15.20
N PRO A 400 20.91 18.37 15.85
CA PRO A 400 20.39 17.18 15.21
C PRO A 400 19.40 17.54 14.08
N ALA A 401 19.57 16.91 12.93
CA ALA A 401 18.63 17.02 11.83
C ALA A 401 17.29 16.35 12.16
N VAL A 402 16.18 16.98 11.78
CA VAL A 402 14.82 16.43 11.87
C VAL A 402 14.21 16.25 10.47
N PHE A 403 13.17 15.41 10.39
CA PHE A 403 12.55 15.05 9.12
C PHE A 403 11.03 15.16 9.19
N ASP A 404 10.39 15.20 8.02
CA ASP A 404 8.95 15.16 7.87
C ASP A 404 8.35 13.74 8.03
N ASP A 405 7.03 13.66 8.20
CA ASP A 405 6.26 12.41 8.39
C ASP A 405 6.28 11.44 7.18
N ALA A 406 7.03 11.78 6.15
CA ALA A 406 7.28 10.99 4.95
C ALA A 406 8.66 10.32 4.93
N THR A 407 9.48 10.61 5.94
CA THR A 407 10.82 10.05 6.10
C THR A 407 10.81 9.06 7.27
N TYR A 408 11.45 7.91 7.09
CA TYR A 408 11.71 6.95 8.17
C TYR A 408 13.17 7.00 8.57
N LEU A 409 13.46 6.73 9.83
CA LEU A 409 14.81 6.86 10.37
C LEU A 409 15.15 5.82 11.45
N LEU A 410 16.45 5.59 11.61
CA LEU A 410 17.08 4.95 12.75
C LEU A 410 18.01 5.95 13.46
N PRO A 411 17.86 6.16 14.79
CA PRO A 411 18.68 7.08 15.56
C PRO A 411 19.97 6.44 16.10
N PHE A 412 21.05 7.21 16.19
CA PHE A 412 22.35 6.79 16.71
C PHE A 412 23.05 7.92 17.47
N GLU A 413 23.70 7.57 18.58
CA GLU A 413 24.65 8.46 19.27
C GLU A 413 26.06 8.34 18.68
N ASP A 414 26.47 7.12 18.31
CA ASP A 414 27.77 6.83 17.71
C ASP A 414 27.71 6.89 16.17
N PRO A 415 28.54 7.73 15.51
CA PRO A 415 28.61 7.77 14.06
C PRO A 415 29.12 6.48 13.43
N ALA A 416 29.94 5.67 14.11
CA ALA A 416 30.44 4.41 13.56
C ALA A 416 29.32 3.36 13.48
N ALA A 417 28.52 3.20 14.54
CA ALA A 417 27.31 2.37 14.51
C ALA A 417 26.31 2.81 13.43
N CYS A 418 26.14 4.13 13.24
CA CYS A 418 25.31 4.69 12.19
C CYS A 418 25.82 4.33 10.78
N ALA A 419 27.13 4.43 10.55
CA ALA A 419 27.78 4.07 9.30
C ALA A 419 27.64 2.58 8.97
N VAL A 420 27.79 1.69 9.96
CA VAL A 420 27.60 0.25 9.77
C VAL A 420 26.14 -0.07 9.44
N ALA A 421 25.18 0.53 10.14
CA ALA A 421 23.76 0.35 9.82
C ALA A 421 23.43 0.83 8.39
N HIS A 422 23.98 1.96 7.96
CA HIS A 422 23.85 2.45 6.59
C HIS A 422 24.45 1.47 5.56
N ALA A 423 25.64 0.94 5.83
CA ALA A 423 26.32 -0.02 4.96
C ALA A 423 25.54 -1.35 4.81
N LEU A 424 24.93 -1.83 5.89
CA LEU A 424 24.05 -3.02 5.88
C LEU A 424 22.77 -2.75 5.06
N LEU A 425 22.15 -1.58 5.26
CA LEU A 425 20.90 -1.20 4.59
C LEU A 425 21.08 -0.88 3.09
N THR A 426 22.29 -0.53 2.67
CA THR A 426 22.63 -0.28 1.26
C THR A 426 23.19 -1.52 0.55
N GLY A 427 23.31 -2.65 1.26
CA GLY A 427 23.74 -3.92 0.68
C GLY A 427 22.69 -4.60 -0.20
N PRO A 428 23.10 -5.57 -1.04
CA PRO A 428 22.18 -6.35 -1.86
C PRO A 428 21.18 -7.13 -1.01
N GLU A 429 21.55 -7.58 0.19
CA GLU A 429 20.71 -8.35 1.11
C GLU A 429 19.45 -7.56 1.51
N ALA A 430 19.65 -6.33 1.99
CA ALA A 430 18.56 -5.43 2.36
C ALA A 430 17.78 -4.95 1.12
N THR A 431 18.47 -4.68 0.02
CA THR A 431 17.84 -4.19 -1.22
C THR A 431 16.93 -5.25 -1.85
N ASP A 432 17.36 -6.51 -1.91
CA ASP A 432 16.55 -7.63 -2.39
C ASP A 432 15.34 -7.85 -1.49
N LEU A 433 15.50 -7.77 -0.16
CA LEU A 433 14.38 -7.89 0.78
C LEU A 433 13.37 -6.74 0.60
N ILE A 434 13.83 -5.50 0.44
CA ILE A 434 12.92 -4.37 0.18
C ILE A 434 12.19 -4.58 -1.15
N ALA A 435 12.89 -4.99 -2.21
CA ALA A 435 12.28 -5.29 -3.51
C ALA A 435 11.26 -6.45 -3.42
N ALA A 436 11.51 -7.44 -2.56
CA ALA A 436 10.62 -8.56 -2.30
C ALA A 436 9.32 -8.13 -1.61
N LEU A 437 9.37 -7.13 -0.74
CA LEU A 437 8.26 -6.75 0.15
C LEU A 437 7.52 -5.47 -0.29
N ALA A 438 8.15 -4.61 -1.08
CA ALA A 438 7.60 -3.31 -1.44
C ALA A 438 6.66 -3.40 -2.65
N PHE A 439 5.41 -2.95 -2.46
CA PHE A 439 4.45 -2.76 -3.54
C PHE A 439 4.59 -1.36 -4.14
N TRP A 440 5.35 -1.26 -5.24
CA TRP A 440 5.78 0.01 -5.87
C TRP A 440 4.67 0.83 -6.53
N ASP A 441 3.48 0.27 -6.70
CA ASP A 441 2.29 0.99 -7.14
C ASP A 441 1.64 1.80 -5.99
N SER A 442 1.88 1.41 -4.74
CA SER A 442 1.38 2.16 -3.59
C SER A 442 2.00 3.57 -3.48
N LYS A 443 1.22 4.51 -2.92
CA LYS A 443 1.66 5.89 -2.69
C LYS A 443 2.92 5.99 -1.81
N ARG A 444 3.11 5.05 -0.87
CA ARG A 444 4.28 4.98 0.01
C ARG A 444 4.75 3.51 0.09
N PRO A 445 5.60 3.06 -0.86
CA PRO A 445 5.98 1.65 -0.95
C PRO A 445 6.88 1.19 0.19
N VAL A 446 7.73 2.10 0.68
CA VAL A 446 8.57 1.85 1.86
C VAL A 446 7.78 2.30 3.08
N THR A 447 7.59 1.40 4.05
CA THR A 447 6.86 1.68 5.29
C THR A 447 7.67 1.30 6.51
N LYS A 448 7.37 1.90 7.66
CA LYS A 448 7.95 1.48 8.94
C LYS A 448 7.76 -0.03 9.19
N LYS A 449 6.60 -0.60 8.85
CA LYS A 449 6.32 -2.03 9.02
C LYS A 449 7.25 -2.90 8.18
N LEU A 450 7.49 -2.52 6.93
CA LEU A 450 8.45 -3.19 6.04
C LEU A 450 9.87 -3.07 6.60
N LEU A 451 10.31 -1.86 6.93
CA LEU A 451 11.66 -1.61 7.42
C LEU A 451 11.96 -2.34 8.75
N GLN A 452 10.97 -2.48 9.62
CA GLN A 452 11.11 -3.21 10.89
C GLN A 452 11.35 -4.71 10.69
N ARG A 453 11.11 -5.24 9.49
CA ARG A 453 11.37 -6.64 9.16
C ARG A 453 12.81 -6.94 8.73
N ILE A 454 13.62 -5.92 8.48
CA ILE A 454 15.00 -6.11 8.02
C ILE A 454 15.87 -6.53 9.22
N ASP A 455 16.22 -7.81 9.33
CA ASP A 455 17.12 -8.29 10.38
C ASP A 455 18.57 -7.91 10.08
N LEU A 456 18.98 -6.74 10.58
CA LEU A 456 20.35 -6.22 10.42
C LEU A 456 21.42 -7.15 11.00
N ALA A 457 21.09 -7.93 12.04
CA ALA A 457 22.04 -8.85 12.63
C ALA A 457 22.23 -10.09 11.73
N ALA A 458 21.16 -10.58 11.10
CA ALA A 458 21.24 -11.64 10.10
C ALA A 458 22.07 -11.20 8.88
N ILE A 459 21.83 -9.98 8.38
CA ILE A 459 22.61 -9.42 7.27
C ILE A 459 24.09 -9.29 7.67
N ALA A 460 24.38 -8.75 8.85
CA ALA A 460 25.76 -8.57 9.30
C ALA A 460 26.54 -9.89 9.43
N ARG A 461 25.86 -10.99 9.79
CA ARG A 461 26.49 -12.32 9.89
C ARG A 461 26.80 -12.95 8.53
N GLU A 462 26.01 -12.62 7.50
CA GLU A 462 26.15 -13.19 6.16
C GLU A 462 27.02 -12.33 5.23
N ALA A 463 27.01 -11.01 5.42
CA ALA A 463 27.74 -10.08 4.58
C ALA A 463 29.26 -10.32 4.62
N ASP A 464 29.91 -10.20 3.46
CA ASP A 464 31.37 -10.20 3.37
C ASP A 464 31.96 -9.04 4.20
N HIS A 465 32.86 -9.39 5.12
CA HIS A 465 33.37 -8.44 6.12
C HIS A 465 34.13 -7.26 5.49
N GLU A 466 35.00 -7.52 4.52
CA GLU A 466 35.77 -6.48 3.84
C GLU A 466 34.85 -5.57 3.02
N THR A 467 33.85 -6.13 2.34
CA THR A 467 32.85 -5.36 1.60
C THR A 467 32.04 -4.46 2.53
N LEU A 468 31.58 -5.00 3.67
CA LEU A 468 30.84 -4.23 4.67
C LEU A 468 31.70 -3.11 5.27
N LEU A 469 32.95 -3.41 5.64
CA LEU A 469 33.91 -2.46 6.17
C LEU A 469 34.17 -1.32 5.17
N ASN A 470 34.43 -1.64 3.91
CA ASN A 470 34.69 -0.63 2.87
C ASN A 470 33.48 0.28 2.63
N ARG A 471 32.25 -0.26 2.62
CA ARG A 471 31.02 0.55 2.51
C ARG A 471 30.84 1.49 3.69
N ALA A 472 31.06 1.01 4.92
CA ALA A 472 30.97 1.85 6.11
C ALA A 472 32.05 2.95 6.14
N LEU A 473 33.28 2.62 5.72
CA LEU A 473 34.38 3.59 5.65
C LEU A 473 34.17 4.68 4.60
N ALA A 474 33.36 4.42 3.56
CA ALA A 474 33.01 5.41 2.55
C ALA A 474 32.19 6.58 3.14
N VAL A 475 31.48 6.37 4.26
CA VAL A 475 30.66 7.40 4.93
C VAL A 475 31.21 7.81 6.30
N HIS A 476 32.12 7.02 6.90
CA HIS A 476 32.78 7.35 8.16
C HIS A 476 34.20 6.77 8.26
N ALA A 477 35.23 7.61 8.13
CA ALA A 477 36.62 7.18 7.92
C ALA A 477 37.38 6.62 9.16
N ASN A 478 36.71 6.27 10.27
CA ASN A 478 37.35 5.71 11.46
C ASN A 478 37.33 4.17 11.44
N ARG A 479 38.39 3.55 10.90
CA ARG A 479 38.49 2.08 10.75
C ARG A 479 38.31 1.30 12.04
N SER A 480 38.95 1.72 13.13
CA SER A 480 38.88 0.97 14.40
C SER A 480 37.46 1.00 14.98
N ALA A 481 36.81 2.16 14.97
CA ALA A 481 35.45 2.30 15.47
C ALA A 481 34.44 1.53 14.61
N VAL A 482 34.59 1.60 13.28
CA VAL A 482 33.74 0.84 12.34
C VAL A 482 33.89 -0.67 12.55
N HIS A 483 35.13 -1.17 12.73
CA HIS A 483 35.36 -2.60 12.97
C HIS A 483 34.63 -3.08 14.24
N GLN A 484 34.77 -2.34 15.36
CA GLN A 484 34.08 -2.65 16.61
C GLN A 484 32.55 -2.58 16.47
N ALA A 485 32.05 -1.63 15.69
CA ALA A 485 30.62 -1.52 15.41
C ALA A 485 30.12 -2.72 14.60
N ILE A 486 30.87 -3.22 13.61
CA ILE A 486 30.52 -4.45 12.86
C ILE A 486 30.39 -5.65 13.81
N GLU A 487 31.37 -5.86 14.69
CA GLU A 487 31.34 -6.95 15.68
C GLU A 487 30.06 -6.91 16.54
N SER A 488 29.68 -5.71 16.98
CA SER A 488 28.46 -5.48 17.76
C SER A 488 27.17 -5.90 17.02
N PHE A 489 27.08 -5.64 15.71
CA PHE A 489 25.93 -6.09 14.89
C PHE A 489 25.91 -7.60 14.64
N THR A 490 27.08 -8.25 14.60
CA THR A 490 27.16 -9.71 14.42
C THR A 490 26.82 -10.50 15.68
N GLY A 491 26.81 -9.86 16.85
CA GLY A 491 26.64 -10.53 18.15
C GLY A 491 27.90 -11.29 18.61
N ARG A 492 29.05 -11.01 18.00
CA ARG A 492 30.37 -11.50 18.45
C ARG A 492 30.96 -10.43 19.36
N SER A 493 30.60 -10.48 20.64
CA SER A 493 31.22 -9.70 21.72
C SER A 493 32.26 -10.53 22.45
#